data_AF-A0A2Z6NKW3-F1
#
_entry.id   AF-A0A2Z6NKW3-F1
#
_cell.length_a   1.000
_cell.length_b   1.000
_cell.length_c   1.000
_cell.angle_alpha   90.00
_cell.angle_beta   90.00
_cell.angle_gamma   90.00
#
_symmetry.space_group_name_H-M   'P 1'
#
loop_
_entity.id
_entity.type
_entity.pdbx_description
1 polymer ?
#
loop_
_entity_poly.entity_id
_entity_poly.type
_entity_poly.pdbx_seq_one_letter_code
_entity_poly.pdbx_strand_id
1 'polypeptide(L)'
;MNSLGNASGTSNNNFVHNINKNAAVLLYLACVSFVACFLGERQAARMRARYLKAVLRQEVAYFDLHVTSTSEVITSVSNDSLVIQDVLSEKVPNFLMNASMFIGSYIVAFALLWRLAIAGFPFVIFLVIPGLMYGRTLMGLAKKIREEYNQAGTIAEQAISSIRTVYSFAGESKTIAAFSDALDGSVKLGLKQGLAKGLAIGSNGVVFAIWSFMSYYGSRMVMYHGAKGGTVFAVGASLALGGL
;
A
#
# COMPACT_ATOMS: atom_id res chain seq x y z
N MET A 1 48.33 -4.08 -14.80
CA MET A 1 47.51 -3.45 -15.86
C MET A 1 46.46 -4.43 -16.30
N ASN A 2 45.20 -4.00 -16.26
CA ASN A 2 43.99 -4.81 -16.41
C ASN A 2 43.93 -5.50 -17.79
N SER A 3 43.89 -6.84 -17.80
CA SER A 3 43.45 -7.62 -18.96
C SER A 3 42.01 -8.07 -18.71
N LEU A 4 41.08 -7.14 -18.89
CA LEU A 4 39.65 -7.43 -19.08
C LEU A 4 39.45 -7.64 -20.59
N GLY A 5 39.66 -8.87 -21.09
CA GLY A 5 39.28 -9.13 -22.49
C GLY A 5 40.11 -10.16 -23.25
N ASN A 6 40.32 -11.34 -22.68
CA ASN A 6 40.51 -12.51 -23.55
C ASN A 6 39.76 -13.72 -23.00
N ALA A 7 38.43 -13.61 -22.98
CA ALA A 7 37.57 -14.77 -22.81
C ALA A 7 37.41 -15.41 -24.20
N SER A 8 38.06 -16.56 -24.37
CA SER A 8 37.91 -17.47 -25.50
C SER A 8 36.46 -17.55 -26.00
N GLY A 9 36.26 -17.55 -27.33
CA GLY A 9 34.94 -17.45 -27.98
C GLY A 9 33.86 -18.43 -27.49
N THR A 10 34.25 -19.54 -26.84
CA THR A 10 33.35 -20.48 -26.17
C THR A 10 32.66 -19.88 -24.94
N SER A 11 33.35 -19.04 -24.16
CA SER A 11 32.80 -18.36 -22.97
C SER A 11 31.77 -17.29 -23.34
N ASN A 12 32.02 -16.56 -24.43
CA ASN A 12 31.10 -15.51 -24.91
C ASN A 12 29.77 -16.12 -25.41
N ASN A 13 29.84 -17.23 -26.16
CA ASN A 13 28.64 -17.94 -26.61
C ASN A 13 27.84 -18.54 -25.45
N ASN A 14 28.52 -19.10 -24.44
CA ASN A 14 27.86 -19.61 -23.24
C ASN A 14 27.21 -18.50 -22.41
N PHE A 15 27.85 -17.32 -22.33
CA PHE A 15 27.30 -16.15 -21.65
C PHE A 15 26.05 -15.60 -22.35
N VAL A 16 26.12 -15.40 -23.67
CA VAL A 16 24.97 -14.96 -24.49
C VAL A 16 23.83 -15.99 -24.44
N HIS A 17 24.15 -17.29 -24.46
CA HIS A 17 23.16 -18.35 -24.33
C HIS A 17 22.44 -18.32 -22.97
N ASN A 18 23.17 -18.12 -21.88
CA ASN A 18 22.59 -18.00 -20.54
C ASN A 18 21.72 -16.74 -20.39
N ILE A 19 22.12 -15.62 -20.98
CA ILE A 19 21.30 -14.39 -21.02
C ILE A 19 20.02 -14.64 -21.79
N ASN A 20 20.09 -15.21 -22.99
CA ASN A 20 18.92 -15.50 -23.81
C ASN A 20 17.95 -16.47 -23.11
N LYS A 21 18.48 -17.47 -22.41
CA LYS A 21 17.68 -18.40 -21.62
C LYS A 21 16.96 -17.70 -20.47
N ASN A 22 17.66 -16.85 -19.71
CA ASN A 22 17.05 -16.08 -18.62
C ASN A 22 16.03 -15.04 -19.12
N ALA A 23 16.34 -14.36 -20.24
CA ALA A 23 15.43 -13.42 -20.89
C ALA A 23 14.16 -14.12 -21.37
N ALA A 24 14.28 -15.32 -21.95
CA ALA A 24 13.13 -16.13 -22.34
C ALA A 24 12.28 -16.52 -21.13
N VAL A 25 12.89 -16.96 -20.03
CA VAL A 25 12.16 -17.30 -18.79
C VAL A 25 11.42 -16.08 -18.21
N LEU A 26 12.05 -14.91 -18.20
CA LEU A 26 11.40 -13.66 -17.76
C LEU A 26 10.24 -13.27 -18.66
N LEU A 27 10.38 -13.46 -19.98
CA LEU A 27 9.32 -13.17 -20.95
C LEU A 27 8.15 -14.15 -20.80
N TYR A 28 8.41 -15.44 -20.58
CA TYR A 28 7.35 -16.40 -20.26
C TYR A 28 6.64 -16.07 -18.95
N LEU A 29 7.37 -15.71 -17.89
CA LEU A 29 6.79 -15.25 -16.63
C LEU A 29 5.93 -14.00 -16.82
N ALA A 30 6.39 -13.04 -17.61
CA ALA A 30 5.65 -11.81 -17.92
C ALA A 30 4.37 -12.11 -18.73
N CYS A 31 4.43 -13.04 -19.69
CA CYS A 31 3.24 -13.46 -20.43
C CYS A 31 2.23 -14.17 -19.52
N VAL A 32 2.70 -15.06 -18.64
CA VAL A 32 1.82 -15.76 -17.69
C VAL A 32 1.21 -14.77 -16.69
N SER A 33 1.99 -13.84 -16.14
CA SER A 33 1.47 -12.83 -15.21
C SER A 33 0.48 -11.88 -15.89
N PHE A 34 0.73 -11.49 -17.15
CA PHE A 34 -0.20 -10.68 -17.93
C PHE A 34 -1.54 -11.39 -18.15
N VAL A 35 -1.51 -12.68 -18.53
CA VAL A 35 -2.73 -13.49 -18.69
C VAL A 35 -3.45 -13.65 -17.35
N ALA A 36 -2.72 -13.90 -16.26
CA ALA A 36 -3.30 -14.00 -14.92
C ALA A 36 -3.96 -12.68 -14.47
N CYS A 37 -3.32 -11.53 -14.71
CA CYS A 37 -3.89 -10.21 -14.46
C CYS A 37 -5.17 -9.99 -15.27
N PHE A 38 -5.17 -10.32 -16.56
CA PHE A 38 -6.34 -10.14 -17.42
C PHE A 38 -7.52 -11.02 -16.98
N LEU A 39 -7.25 -12.25 -16.56
CA LEU A 39 -8.27 -13.14 -15.98
C LEU A 39 -8.78 -12.60 -14.64
N GLY A 40 -7.88 -12.12 -13.77
CA GLY A 40 -8.21 -11.49 -12.51
C GLY A 40 -9.09 -10.25 -12.68
N GLU A 41 -8.76 -9.39 -13.63
CA GLU A 41 -9.52 -8.18 -13.95
C GLU A 41 -10.93 -8.52 -14.49
N ARG A 42 -11.05 -9.55 -15.34
CA ARG A 42 -12.36 -10.04 -15.80
C ARG A 42 -13.19 -10.65 -14.68
N GLN A 43 -12.56 -11.38 -13.75
CA GLN A 43 -13.25 -11.91 -12.58
C GLN A 43 -13.69 -10.79 -11.64
N ALA A 44 -12.83 -9.81 -11.38
CA ALA A 44 -13.16 -8.62 -10.62
C ALA A 44 -14.32 -7.85 -11.26
N ALA A 45 -14.31 -7.64 -12.59
CA ALA A 45 -15.42 -7.00 -13.32
C ALA A 45 -16.74 -7.79 -13.21
N ARG A 46 -16.69 -9.13 -13.27
CA ARG A 46 -17.89 -9.98 -13.04
C ARG A 46 -18.40 -9.88 -11.60
N MET A 47 -17.50 -9.90 -10.63
CA MET A 47 -17.85 -9.74 -9.22
C MET A 47 -18.52 -8.38 -8.98
N ARG A 48 -17.97 -7.30 -9.55
CA ARG A 48 -18.56 -5.95 -9.55
C ARG A 48 -19.98 -5.95 -10.13
N ALA A 49 -20.18 -6.52 -11.31
CA ALA A 49 -21.49 -6.55 -11.97
C ALA A 49 -22.52 -7.38 -11.20
N ARG A 50 -22.12 -8.53 -10.63
CA ARG A 50 -23.00 -9.38 -9.80
C ARG A 50 -23.37 -8.70 -8.50
N TYR A 51 -22.43 -8.02 -7.88
CA TYR A 51 -22.65 -7.29 -6.64
C TYR A 51 -23.63 -6.13 -6.86
N LEU A 52 -23.42 -5.27 -7.87
CA LEU A 52 -24.37 -4.22 -8.22
C LEU A 52 -25.77 -4.78 -8.53
N LYS A 53 -25.84 -5.90 -9.25
CA LYS A 53 -27.10 -6.60 -9.52
C LYS A 53 -27.76 -7.12 -8.25
N ALA A 54 -27.00 -7.57 -7.25
CA ALA A 54 -27.54 -8.05 -5.98
C ALA A 54 -28.10 -6.89 -5.14
N VAL A 55 -27.38 -5.77 -5.07
CA VAL A 55 -27.82 -4.55 -4.38
C VAL A 55 -29.09 -3.98 -4.99
N LEU A 56 -29.17 -3.91 -6.33
CA LEU A 56 -30.37 -3.43 -7.03
C LEU A 56 -31.57 -4.39 -6.90
N ARG A 57 -31.34 -5.65 -6.48
CA ARG A 57 -32.39 -6.66 -6.30
C ARG A 57 -32.89 -6.73 -4.85
N GLN A 58 -32.34 -5.89 -3.98
CA GLN A 58 -32.75 -5.83 -2.58
C GLN A 58 -34.14 -5.20 -2.45
N GLU A 59 -34.90 -5.65 -1.47
CA GLU A 59 -36.29 -5.23 -1.26
C GLU A 59 -36.40 -3.78 -0.77
N VAL A 60 -37.52 -3.11 -1.07
CA VAL A 60 -37.77 -1.72 -0.68
C VAL A 60 -37.72 -1.54 0.84
N ALA A 61 -38.12 -2.56 1.61
CA ALA A 61 -38.04 -2.55 3.07
C ALA A 61 -36.60 -2.41 3.62
N TYR A 62 -35.60 -2.96 2.92
CA TYR A 62 -34.19 -2.78 3.30
C TYR A 62 -33.74 -1.32 3.16
N PHE A 63 -34.26 -0.64 2.14
CA PHE A 63 -34.02 0.78 1.89
C PHE A 63 -34.84 1.68 2.83
N ASP A 64 -36.01 1.23 3.30
CA ASP A 64 -36.88 1.95 4.25
C ASP A 64 -36.48 1.79 5.74
N LEU A 65 -35.56 0.89 6.07
CA LEU A 65 -35.08 0.70 7.46
C LEU A 65 -33.99 1.71 7.87
N HIS A 66 -33.40 2.46 6.92
CA HIS A 66 -32.29 3.39 7.13
C HIS A 66 -32.68 4.85 6.79
N VAL A 67 -33.77 5.35 7.39
CA VAL A 67 -34.40 6.61 6.96
C VAL A 67 -33.78 7.84 7.63
N THR A 68 -33.16 8.67 6.81
CA THR A 68 -33.56 10.09 6.66
C THR A 68 -33.47 10.42 5.15
N SER A 69 -34.59 10.46 4.42
CA SER A 69 -34.71 10.76 2.97
C SER A 69 -34.31 9.67 1.94
N THR A 70 -35.20 9.46 0.96
CA THR A 70 -35.04 8.52 -0.18
C THR A 70 -33.83 8.84 -1.06
N SER A 71 -33.43 10.11 -1.16
CA SER A 71 -32.23 10.58 -1.86
C SER A 71 -30.93 10.16 -1.17
N GLU A 72 -30.91 10.14 0.16
CA GLU A 72 -29.74 9.70 0.93
C GLU A 72 -29.54 8.18 0.84
N VAL A 73 -30.63 7.41 0.72
CA VAL A 73 -30.56 5.95 0.52
C VAL A 73 -29.95 5.60 -0.83
N ILE A 74 -30.39 6.23 -1.92
CA ILE A 74 -29.79 5.99 -3.26
C ILE A 74 -28.29 6.33 -3.26
N THR A 75 -27.92 7.41 -2.59
CA THR A 75 -26.54 7.90 -2.53
C THR A 75 -25.65 7.03 -1.63
N SER A 76 -26.16 6.62 -0.46
CA SER A 76 -25.45 5.72 0.48
C SER A 76 -25.27 4.33 -0.10
N VAL A 77 -26.31 3.76 -0.70
CA VAL A 77 -26.25 2.43 -1.34
C VAL A 77 -25.27 2.43 -2.52
N SER A 78 -25.26 3.50 -3.31
CA SER A 78 -24.29 3.67 -4.39
C SER A 78 -22.87 3.80 -3.84
N ASN A 79 -22.66 4.59 -2.78
CA ASN A 79 -21.35 4.76 -2.15
C ASN A 79 -20.85 3.46 -1.50
N ASP A 80 -21.68 2.77 -0.73
CA ASP A 80 -21.34 1.49 -0.10
C ASP A 80 -21.02 0.44 -1.16
N SER A 81 -21.75 0.44 -2.27
CA SER A 81 -21.48 -0.45 -3.39
C SER A 81 -20.13 -0.19 -4.03
N LEU A 82 -19.77 1.08 -4.21
CA LEU A 82 -18.47 1.48 -4.73
C LEU A 82 -17.33 1.11 -3.78
N VAL A 83 -17.52 1.28 -2.46
CA VAL A 83 -16.53 0.87 -1.45
C VAL A 83 -16.34 -0.64 -1.43
N ILE A 84 -17.42 -1.41 -1.46
CA ILE A 84 -17.33 -2.88 -1.49
C ILE A 84 -16.68 -3.36 -2.79
N GLN A 85 -16.99 -2.69 -3.90
CA GLN A 85 -16.32 -2.90 -5.17
C GLN A 85 -14.80 -2.62 -5.08
N ASP A 86 -14.39 -1.51 -4.48
CA ASP A 86 -12.98 -1.15 -4.33
C ASP A 86 -12.23 -2.20 -3.51
N VAL A 87 -12.81 -2.62 -2.38
CA VAL A 87 -12.24 -3.66 -1.53
C VAL A 87 -12.08 -4.97 -2.30
N LEU A 88 -13.12 -5.42 -3.01
CA LEU A 88 -13.12 -6.72 -3.68
C LEU A 88 -12.22 -6.75 -4.92
N SER A 89 -12.10 -5.63 -5.62
CA SER A 89 -11.40 -5.57 -6.90
C SER A 89 -9.97 -5.05 -6.83
N GLU A 90 -9.62 -4.28 -5.80
CA GLU A 90 -8.28 -3.74 -5.62
C GLU A 90 -7.62 -4.23 -4.34
N LYS A 91 -8.29 -4.12 -3.18
CA LYS A 91 -7.63 -4.39 -1.89
C LYS A 91 -7.40 -5.89 -1.64
N VAL A 92 -8.39 -6.74 -1.92
CA VAL A 92 -8.26 -8.20 -1.74
C VAL A 92 -7.18 -8.81 -2.63
N PRO A 93 -7.13 -8.53 -3.96
CA PRO A 93 -6.05 -9.02 -4.81
C PRO A 93 -4.67 -8.53 -4.38
N ASN A 94 -4.54 -7.24 -4.03
CA ASN A 94 -3.26 -6.70 -3.55
C ASN A 94 -2.81 -7.35 -2.24
N PHE A 95 -3.73 -7.58 -1.30
CA PHE A 95 -3.41 -8.31 -0.07
C PHE A 95 -2.92 -9.73 -0.35
N LEU A 96 -3.60 -10.45 -1.24
CA LEU A 96 -3.21 -11.82 -1.59
C LEU A 96 -1.86 -11.86 -2.32
N MET A 97 -1.61 -10.89 -3.21
CA MET A 97 -0.32 -10.70 -3.88
C MET A 97 0.78 -10.46 -2.86
N ASN A 98 0.63 -9.48 -1.97
CA ASN A 98 1.64 -9.14 -0.97
C ASN A 98 1.87 -10.31 0.01
N ALA A 99 0.81 -11.01 0.44
CA ALA A 99 0.94 -12.19 1.30
C ALA A 99 1.70 -13.33 0.60
N SER A 100 1.38 -13.60 -0.67
CA SER A 100 2.08 -14.62 -1.46
C SER A 100 3.55 -14.24 -1.72
N MET A 101 3.82 -12.97 -1.95
CA MET A 101 5.16 -12.43 -2.17
C MET A 101 6.01 -12.51 -0.91
N PHE A 102 5.43 -12.18 0.25
CA PHE A 102 6.07 -12.37 1.55
C PHE A 102 6.43 -13.85 1.77
N ILE A 103 5.47 -14.76 1.69
CA ILE A 103 5.73 -16.18 1.94
C ILE A 103 6.74 -16.76 0.93
N GLY A 104 6.57 -16.45 -0.36
CA GLY A 104 7.42 -16.94 -1.44
C GLY A 104 8.85 -16.44 -1.32
N SER A 105 9.06 -15.16 -1.01
CA SER A 105 10.40 -14.58 -0.91
C SER A 105 11.17 -15.16 0.27
N TYR A 106 10.50 -15.43 1.39
CA TYR A 106 11.11 -16.10 2.54
C TYR A 106 11.48 -17.54 2.26
N ILE A 107 10.59 -18.32 1.63
CA ILE A 107 10.89 -19.70 1.24
C ILE A 107 12.12 -19.75 0.33
N VAL A 108 12.19 -18.86 -0.68
CA VAL A 108 13.34 -18.76 -1.58
C VAL A 108 14.61 -18.32 -0.84
N ALA A 109 14.51 -17.37 0.08
CA ALA A 109 15.64 -16.91 0.88
C ALA A 109 16.24 -18.04 1.74
N PHE A 110 15.38 -18.81 2.42
CA PHE A 110 15.78 -19.96 3.22
C PHE A 110 16.34 -21.11 2.36
N ALA A 111 15.76 -21.36 1.18
CA ALA A 111 16.23 -22.42 0.28
C ALA A 111 17.60 -22.12 -0.33
N LEU A 112 17.91 -20.86 -0.63
CA LEU A 112 19.18 -20.47 -1.27
C LEU A 112 20.34 -20.36 -0.26
N LEU A 113 20.17 -19.58 0.81
CA LEU A 113 21.20 -19.39 1.85
C LEU A 113 20.56 -19.25 3.23
N TRP A 114 20.24 -20.38 3.86
CA TRP A 114 19.63 -20.42 5.19
C TRP A 114 20.39 -19.62 6.26
N ARG A 115 21.74 -19.62 6.23
CA ARG A 115 22.57 -18.86 7.18
C ARG A 115 22.37 -17.35 7.08
N LEU A 116 22.23 -16.85 5.85
CA LEU A 116 21.99 -15.43 5.60
C LEU A 116 20.53 -15.05 5.89
N ALA A 117 19.59 -15.95 5.58
CA ALA A 117 18.17 -15.76 5.89
C ALA A 117 17.89 -15.67 7.40
N ILE A 118 18.53 -16.52 8.21
CA ILE A 118 18.43 -16.44 9.69
C ILE A 118 18.97 -15.11 10.21
N ALA A 119 20.10 -14.64 9.69
CA ALA A 119 20.65 -13.33 10.06
C ALA A 119 19.72 -12.16 9.62
N GLY A 120 18.99 -12.34 8.53
CA GLY A 120 18.04 -11.37 7.98
C GLY A 120 16.67 -11.31 8.69
N PHE A 121 16.22 -12.43 9.27
CA PHE A 121 14.87 -12.59 9.83
C PHE A 121 14.49 -11.55 10.90
N PRO A 122 15.35 -11.20 11.88
CA PRO A 122 15.01 -10.21 12.90
C PRO A 122 14.72 -8.82 12.33
N PHE A 123 15.33 -8.45 11.20
CA PHE A 123 15.15 -7.14 10.59
C PHE A 123 13.72 -6.91 10.09
N VAL A 124 13.00 -7.97 9.73
CA VAL A 124 11.61 -7.82 9.30
C VAL A 124 10.68 -7.51 10.46
N ILE A 125 10.96 -8.02 11.66
CA ILE A 125 10.25 -7.60 12.87
C ILE A 125 10.51 -6.10 13.13
N PHE A 126 11.76 -5.65 12.93
CA PHE A 126 12.13 -4.23 13.02
C PHE A 126 11.46 -3.34 11.96
N LEU A 127 11.10 -3.86 10.79
CA LEU A 127 10.39 -3.11 9.75
C LEU A 127 8.87 -3.08 9.97
N VAL A 128 8.29 -4.20 10.40
CA VAL A 128 6.83 -4.34 10.56
C VAL A 128 6.31 -3.57 11.77
N ILE A 129 7.02 -3.60 12.91
CA ILE A 129 6.55 -2.95 14.16
C ILE A 129 6.34 -1.44 13.99
N PRO A 130 7.31 -0.65 13.48
CA PRO A 130 7.12 0.78 13.25
C PRO A 130 6.01 1.07 12.24
N GLY A 131 5.89 0.25 11.19
CA GLY A 131 4.82 0.37 10.20
C GLY A 131 3.42 0.21 10.80
N LEU A 132 3.23 -0.80 11.66
CA LEU A 132 1.96 -1.03 12.36
C LEU A 132 1.65 0.07 13.39
N MET A 133 2.65 0.48 14.17
CA MET A 133 2.50 1.56 15.16
C MET A 133 2.15 2.88 14.49
N TYR A 134 2.84 3.21 13.39
CA TYR A 134 2.55 4.39 12.60
C TYR A 134 1.14 4.33 11.99
N GLY A 135 0.78 3.20 11.36
CA GLY A 135 -0.55 3.01 10.78
C GLY A 135 -1.68 3.23 11.78
N ARG A 136 -1.55 2.67 12.99
CA ARG A 136 -2.52 2.89 14.08
C ARG A 136 -2.58 4.34 14.54
N THR A 137 -1.43 4.99 14.71
CA THR A 137 -1.36 6.39 15.15
C THR A 137 -1.96 7.33 14.10
N LEU A 138 -1.64 7.11 12.83
CA LEU A 138 -2.18 7.90 11.72
C LEU A 138 -3.70 7.73 11.59
N MET A 139 -4.19 6.50 11.72
CA MET A 139 -5.63 6.21 11.67
C MET A 139 -6.37 6.88 12.84
N GLY A 140 -5.79 6.86 14.04
CA GLY A 140 -6.33 7.57 15.20
C GLY A 140 -6.37 9.10 15.02
N LEU A 141 -5.30 9.69 14.47
CA LEU A 141 -5.26 11.12 14.15
C LEU A 141 -6.25 11.49 13.05
N ALA A 142 -6.34 10.68 11.99
CA ALA A 142 -7.28 10.89 10.90
C ALA A 142 -8.74 10.86 11.39
N LYS A 143 -9.07 9.96 12.32
CA LYS A 143 -10.40 9.91 12.94
C LYS A 143 -10.72 11.21 13.68
N LYS A 144 -9.79 11.71 14.49
CA LYS A 144 -9.96 12.98 15.23
C LYS A 144 -10.08 14.18 14.30
N ILE A 145 -9.26 14.25 13.26
CA ILE A 145 -9.33 15.32 12.24
C ILE A 145 -10.71 15.31 11.58
N ARG A 146 -11.23 14.13 11.22
CA ARG A 146 -12.56 14.01 10.60
C ARG A 146 -13.67 14.47 11.54
N GLU A 147 -13.56 14.20 12.84
CA GLU A 147 -14.54 14.60 13.84
C GLU A 147 -14.61 16.13 14.02
N GLU A 148 -13.46 16.81 14.12
CA GLU A 148 -13.38 18.28 14.14
C GLU A 148 -13.87 18.89 12.81
N TYR A 149 -13.52 18.28 11.67
CA TYR A 149 -13.94 18.74 10.36
C TYR A 149 -15.46 18.64 10.16
N ASN A 150 -16.12 17.63 10.74
CA ASN A 150 -17.57 17.50 10.70
C ASN A 150 -18.28 18.65 11.43
N GLN A 151 -17.71 19.16 12.54
CA GLN A 151 -18.27 20.31 13.25
C GLN A 151 -18.21 21.58 12.38
N ALA A 152 -17.05 21.85 11.77
CA ALA A 152 -16.92 22.94 10.81
C ALA A 152 -17.88 22.79 9.62
N GLY A 153 -18.04 21.57 9.10
CA GLY A 153 -19.00 21.23 8.05
C GLY A 153 -20.44 21.55 8.44
N THR A 154 -20.84 21.23 9.67
CA THR A 154 -22.18 21.52 10.19
C THR A 154 -22.45 23.03 10.25
N ILE A 155 -21.47 23.82 10.69
CA ILE A 155 -21.58 25.29 10.72
C ILE A 155 -21.76 25.86 9.31
N ALA A 156 -20.96 25.36 8.35
CA ALA A 156 -21.05 25.78 6.96
C ALA A 156 -22.40 25.39 6.33
N GLU A 157 -22.87 24.17 6.59
CA GLU A 157 -24.16 23.68 6.10
C GLU A 157 -25.33 24.51 6.63
N GLN A 158 -25.34 24.82 7.93
CA GLN A 158 -26.35 25.71 8.54
C GLN A 158 -26.32 27.11 7.93
N ALA A 159 -25.12 27.67 7.73
CA ALA A 159 -24.94 28.99 7.13
C ALA A 159 -25.48 29.05 5.70
N ILE A 160 -25.20 28.03 4.88
CA ILE A 160 -25.64 27.95 3.49
C ILE A 160 -27.15 27.68 3.42
N SER A 161 -27.66 26.75 4.23
CA SER A 161 -29.08 26.41 4.29
C SER A 161 -29.94 27.63 4.67
N SER A 162 -29.44 28.45 5.60
CA SER A 162 -30.13 29.67 6.09
C SER A 162 -29.49 30.96 5.58
N ILE A 163 -28.97 30.98 4.35
CA ILE A 163 -28.19 32.11 3.81
C ILE A 163 -28.96 33.44 3.85
N ARG A 164 -30.27 33.41 3.60
CA ARG A 164 -31.15 34.60 3.65
C ARG A 164 -31.20 35.21 5.05
N THR A 165 -31.19 34.38 6.08
CA THR A 165 -31.18 34.81 7.50
C THR A 165 -29.81 35.39 7.88
N VAL A 166 -28.72 34.73 7.47
CA VAL A 166 -27.36 35.24 7.72
C VAL A 166 -27.18 36.62 7.09
N TYR A 167 -27.65 36.79 5.85
CA TYR A 167 -27.58 38.07 5.14
C TYR A 167 -28.47 39.14 5.79
N SER A 168 -29.71 38.81 6.15
CA SER A 168 -30.64 39.78 6.77
C SER A 168 -30.17 40.32 8.13
N PHE A 169 -29.42 39.51 8.88
CA PHE A 169 -28.82 39.90 10.16
C PHE A 169 -27.38 40.42 10.03
N ALA A 170 -26.84 40.58 8.82
CA ALA A 170 -25.44 40.94 8.56
C ALA A 170 -24.43 40.04 9.34
N GLY A 171 -24.77 38.76 9.49
CA GLY A 171 -24.05 37.79 10.33
C GLY A 171 -22.88 37.09 9.64
N GLU A 172 -22.50 37.51 8.43
CA GLU A 172 -21.47 36.85 7.60
C GLU A 172 -20.12 36.77 8.34
N SER A 173 -19.65 37.89 8.89
CA SER A 173 -18.38 37.95 9.62
C SER A 173 -18.36 37.01 10.84
N LYS A 174 -19.46 36.97 11.61
CA LYS A 174 -19.62 36.08 12.76
C LYS A 174 -19.57 34.61 12.35
N THR A 175 -20.21 34.28 11.24
CA THR A 175 -20.30 32.90 10.72
C THR A 175 -18.95 32.43 10.18
N ILE A 176 -18.22 33.30 9.47
CA ILE A 176 -16.86 33.03 9.00
C ILE A 176 -15.90 32.84 10.19
N ALA A 177 -16.00 33.68 11.22
CA ALA A 177 -15.20 33.53 12.43
C ALA A 177 -15.46 32.20 13.14
N ALA A 178 -16.72 31.81 13.31
CA ALA A 178 -17.09 30.53 13.92
C ALA A 178 -16.59 29.32 13.09
N PHE A 179 -16.66 29.40 11.76
CA PHE A 179 -16.11 28.37 10.88
C PHE A 179 -14.58 28.28 10.98
N SER A 180 -13.88 29.43 11.03
CA SER A 180 -12.43 29.47 11.18
C SER A 180 -11.97 28.90 12.53
N ASP A 181 -12.71 29.18 13.61
CA ASP A 181 -12.40 28.67 14.95
C ASP A 181 -12.58 27.14 15.02
N ALA A 182 -13.65 26.62 14.42
CA ALA A 182 -13.88 25.19 14.30
C ALA A 182 -12.81 24.46 13.45
N LEU A 183 -12.16 25.15 12.51
CA LEU A 183 -11.09 24.58 11.70
C LEU A 183 -9.72 24.58 12.39
N ASP A 184 -9.48 25.46 13.36
CA ASP A 184 -8.15 25.60 13.99
C ASP A 184 -7.71 24.30 14.70
N GLY A 185 -8.67 23.57 15.29
CA GLY A 185 -8.46 22.23 15.84
C GLY A 185 -8.00 21.21 14.78
N SER A 186 -8.66 21.21 13.61
CA SER A 186 -8.28 20.36 12.48
C SER A 186 -6.90 20.69 11.94
N VAL A 187 -6.53 21.98 11.84
CA VAL A 187 -5.21 22.42 11.37
C VAL A 187 -4.11 21.95 12.33
N LYS A 188 -4.28 22.13 13.64
CA LYS A 188 -3.31 21.67 14.66
C LYS A 188 -3.11 20.16 14.62
N LEU A 189 -4.19 19.39 14.46
CA LEU A 189 -4.12 17.94 14.31
C LEU A 189 -3.47 17.52 12.98
N GLY A 190 -3.77 18.23 11.89
CA GLY A 190 -3.17 18.04 10.58
C GLY A 190 -1.66 18.28 10.58
N LEU A 191 -1.17 19.30 11.30
CA LEU A 191 0.27 19.53 11.50
C LEU A 191 0.94 18.37 12.25
N LYS A 192 0.32 17.85 13.31
CA LYS A 192 0.81 16.67 14.03
C LYS A 192 0.82 15.42 13.14
N GLN A 193 -0.21 15.25 12.31
CA GLN A 193 -0.27 14.16 11.33
C GLN A 193 0.84 14.30 10.28
N GLY A 194 1.08 15.51 9.78
CA GLY A 194 2.16 15.81 8.84
C GLY A 194 3.53 15.50 9.41
N LEU A 195 3.81 15.90 10.66
CA LEU A 195 5.05 15.57 11.36
C LEU A 195 5.19 14.06 11.59
N ALA A 196 4.13 13.38 12.04
CA ALA A 196 4.14 11.92 12.21
C ALA A 196 4.41 11.20 10.88
N LYS A 197 3.81 11.67 9.78
CA LYS A 197 4.04 11.14 8.44
C LYS A 197 5.48 11.38 7.97
N GLY A 198 6.01 12.58 8.20
CA GLY A 198 7.40 12.91 7.91
C GLY A 198 8.37 12.00 8.65
N LEU A 199 8.14 11.78 9.95
CA LEU A 199 8.95 10.87 10.77
C LEU A 199 8.88 9.43 10.27
N ALA A 200 7.69 8.96 9.88
CA ALA A 200 7.52 7.61 9.35
C ALA A 200 8.23 7.42 8.00
N ILE A 201 8.11 8.39 7.09
CA ILE A 201 8.85 8.35 5.81
C ILE A 201 10.35 8.36 6.09
N GLY A 202 10.83 9.23 6.99
CA GLY A 202 12.23 9.28 7.41
C GLY A 202 12.74 7.99 8.03
N SER A 203 11.90 7.28 8.79
CA SER A 203 12.25 5.98 9.39
C SER A 203 12.51 4.87 8.38
N ASN A 204 12.04 5.01 7.12
CA ASN A 204 12.40 4.07 6.05
C ASN A 204 13.91 4.06 5.74
N GLY A 205 14.68 5.05 6.23
CA GLY A 205 16.15 5.02 6.16
C GLY A 205 16.78 3.76 6.77
N VAL A 206 16.09 3.11 7.72
CA VAL A 206 16.51 1.84 8.33
C VAL A 206 16.67 0.73 7.29
N VAL A 207 15.90 0.76 6.19
CA VAL A 207 16.02 -0.20 5.09
C VAL A 207 17.43 -0.17 4.48
N PHE A 208 18.04 1.00 4.33
CA PHE A 208 19.42 1.11 3.82
C PHE A 208 20.44 0.53 4.78
N ALA A 209 20.23 0.68 6.11
CA ALA A 209 21.08 0.06 7.11
C ALA A 209 21.00 -1.47 7.07
N ILE A 210 19.80 -2.02 6.85
CA ILE A 210 19.58 -3.46 6.66
C ILE A 210 20.30 -3.95 5.40
N TRP A 211 20.17 -3.25 4.28
CA TRP A 211 20.89 -3.57 3.05
C TRP A 211 22.42 -3.54 3.23
N SER A 212 22.93 -2.54 3.95
CA SER A 212 24.35 -2.44 4.29
C SER A 212 24.83 -3.64 5.11
N PHE A 213 24.09 -4.00 6.16
CA PHE A 213 24.41 -5.15 7.01
C PHE A 213 24.38 -6.47 6.23
N MET A 214 23.34 -6.68 5.41
CA MET A 214 23.20 -7.87 4.56
C MET A 214 24.35 -7.98 3.55
N SER A 215 24.77 -6.86 2.97
CA SER A 215 25.93 -6.81 2.06
C SER A 215 27.25 -7.13 2.78
N TYR A 216 27.45 -6.58 3.99
CA TYR A 216 28.63 -6.85 4.80
C TYR A 216 28.74 -8.33 5.21
N TYR A 217 27.67 -8.88 5.79
CA TYR A 217 27.64 -10.28 6.22
C TYR A 217 27.69 -11.24 5.02
N GLY A 218 26.99 -10.88 3.94
CA GLY A 218 27.03 -11.59 2.67
C GLY A 218 28.44 -11.65 2.08
N SER A 219 29.17 -10.54 2.06
CA SER A 219 30.55 -10.46 1.57
C SER A 219 31.50 -11.41 2.33
N ARG A 220 31.41 -11.43 3.67
CA ARG A 220 32.16 -12.39 4.49
C ARG A 220 31.80 -13.85 4.15
N MET A 221 30.54 -14.14 3.86
CA MET A 221 30.10 -15.49 3.49
C MET A 221 30.66 -15.93 2.12
N VAL A 222 30.77 -15.00 1.16
CA VAL A 222 31.44 -15.24 -0.13
C VAL A 222 32.93 -15.55 0.08
N MET A 223 33.61 -14.76 0.91
CA MET A 223 35.06 -14.88 1.12
C MET A 223 35.47 -16.15 1.88
N TYR A 224 34.74 -16.53 2.94
CA TYR A 224 35.15 -17.62 3.84
C TYR A 224 34.43 -18.95 3.59
N HIS A 225 33.25 -18.93 2.97
CA HIS A 225 32.41 -20.12 2.78
C HIS A 225 32.16 -20.45 1.30
N GLY A 226 32.79 -19.71 0.37
CA GLY A 226 32.68 -19.97 -1.07
C GLY A 226 31.27 -19.76 -1.64
N ALA A 227 30.41 -19.01 -0.95
CA ALA A 227 29.07 -18.70 -1.45
C ALA A 227 29.16 -17.87 -2.74
N LYS A 228 28.29 -18.15 -3.72
CA LYS A 228 28.23 -17.35 -4.96
C LYS A 228 27.62 -15.98 -4.65
N GLY A 229 28.29 -14.90 -5.07
CA GLY A 229 27.80 -13.53 -4.85
C GLY A 229 26.38 -13.27 -5.40
N GLY A 230 26.04 -13.91 -6.53
CA GLY A 230 24.68 -13.83 -7.08
C GLY A 230 23.61 -14.41 -6.15
N THR A 231 23.91 -15.47 -5.41
CA THR A 231 22.99 -16.07 -4.43
C THR A 231 22.82 -15.18 -3.21
N VAL A 232 23.89 -14.52 -2.76
CA VAL A 232 23.84 -13.55 -1.65
C VAL A 232 22.97 -12.34 -2.01
N PHE A 233 23.17 -11.79 -3.21
CA PHE A 233 22.34 -10.67 -3.70
C PHE A 233 20.88 -11.08 -3.87
N ALA A 234 20.61 -12.26 -4.45
CA ALA A 234 19.26 -12.76 -4.62
C ALA A 234 18.54 -12.90 -3.28
N VAL A 235 19.20 -13.47 -2.26
CA VAL A 235 18.64 -13.63 -0.91
C VAL A 235 18.37 -12.28 -0.25
N GLY A 236 19.31 -11.35 -0.32
CA GLY A 236 19.13 -9.98 0.19
C GLY A 236 17.97 -9.25 -0.48
N ALA A 237 17.87 -9.33 -1.82
CA ALA A 237 16.76 -8.77 -2.58
C ALA A 237 15.41 -9.40 -2.21
N SER A 238 15.33 -10.74 -2.08
CA SER A 238 14.09 -11.40 -1.67
C SER A 238 13.66 -11.02 -0.24
N LEU A 239 14.58 -10.88 0.71
CA LEU A 239 14.23 -10.45 2.07
C LEU A 239 13.78 -8.99 2.12
N ALA A 240 14.41 -8.11 1.35
CA ALA A 240 14.02 -6.71 1.26
C ALA A 240 12.66 -6.51 0.56
N LEU A 241 12.45 -7.21 -0.56
CA LEU A 241 11.20 -7.16 -1.32
C LEU A 241 10.05 -7.87 -0.59
N GLY A 242 10.35 -8.92 0.18
CA GLY A 242 9.38 -9.60 1.02
C GLY A 242 8.92 -8.77 2.21
N GLY A 243 9.78 -7.90 2.75
CA GLY A 243 9.47 -7.08 3.92
C GLY A 243 8.79 -5.75 3.63
N LEU A 244 8.58 -5.40 2.35
CA LEU A 244 7.92 -4.17 1.90
C LEU A 244 6.40 -4.37 1.76
#